data_AF-A0A4U0SPC9-F1
#
_entry.id   AF-A0A4U0SPC9-F1
#
_cell.length_a   1.000
_cell.length_b   1.000
_cell.length_c   1.000
_cell.angle_alpha   90.00
_cell.angle_beta   90.00
_cell.angle_gamma   90.00
#
_symmetry.space_group_name_H-M   'P 1'
#
loop_
_entity.id
_entity.type
_entity.pdbx_description
1 polymer ?
#
loop_
_entity_poly.entity_id
_entity_poly.type
_entity_poly.pdbx_seq_one_letter_code
_entity_poly.pdbx_strand_id
1 'polypeptide(L)'
;MHDDVTLGEPEQWANYQQAVVDIQLADRTLRVTPDPRGTTTGSFPEPSGRTIHVVTGFNPGGRTVLAEDNDRAQAVLLDEIGSRALAWWPAAGGDTHGVHIEKSVAVVGLSDAAASELGRRFGQDAVFAWTPDSWRLLSCTGDDSVVSGWRTTTWGPHRLPGGCSARRPRPAPSAGGQGDGELHVTALRRFSAVRGGRPQWCRCCCGGRWTGRGGGIEGRGSQGCW
;
A
#
# COMPACT_ATOMS: atom_id res chain seq x y z
N MET A 1 -11.30 31.28 -29.09
CA MET A 1 -11.16 29.83 -29.26
C MET A 1 -10.13 29.42 -28.25
N HIS A 2 -10.58 28.78 -27.15
CA HIS A 2 -9.67 28.24 -26.14
C HIS A 2 -9.36 26.82 -26.59
N ASP A 3 -8.13 26.60 -27.03
CA ASP A 3 -7.56 25.26 -27.10
C ASP A 3 -7.18 24.89 -25.65
N ASP A 4 -8.13 24.32 -24.92
CA ASP A 4 -7.84 23.61 -23.67
C ASP A 4 -7.57 22.15 -24.06
N VAL A 5 -6.29 21.83 -24.06
CA VAL A 5 -5.73 20.61 -24.61
C VAL A 5 -5.77 19.55 -23.52
N THR A 6 -6.85 18.75 -23.47
CA THR A 6 -6.94 17.50 -22.69
C THR A 6 -6.07 16.40 -23.34
N LEU A 7 -4.75 16.59 -23.42
CA LEU A 7 -3.81 15.60 -23.98
C LEU A 7 -3.13 14.71 -22.92
N GLY A 8 -3.56 14.75 -21.66
CA GLY A 8 -2.93 13.97 -20.57
C GLY A 8 -3.51 12.56 -20.33
N GLU A 9 -4.82 12.37 -20.55
CA GLU A 9 -5.50 11.16 -20.05
C GLU A 9 -5.11 9.84 -20.76
N PRO A 10 -4.99 9.76 -22.10
CA PRO A 10 -4.69 8.50 -22.77
C PRO A 10 -3.27 8.00 -22.53
N GLU A 11 -2.29 8.91 -22.49
CA GLU A 11 -0.87 8.58 -22.31
C GLU A 11 -0.59 8.18 -20.86
N GLN A 12 -1.15 8.89 -19.89
CA GLN A 12 -1.03 8.55 -18.48
C GLN A 12 -1.69 7.20 -18.14
N TRP A 13 -2.87 6.92 -18.71
CA TRP A 13 -3.52 5.63 -18.57
C TRP A 13 -2.73 4.46 -19.19
N ALA A 14 -2.08 4.69 -20.34
CA ALA A 14 -1.19 3.71 -20.96
C ALA A 14 0.05 3.43 -20.09
N ASN A 15 0.62 4.46 -19.46
CA ASN A 15 1.73 4.30 -18.53
C ASN A 15 1.35 3.43 -17.32
N TYR A 16 0.16 3.63 -16.76
CA TYR A 16 -0.33 2.78 -15.66
C TYR A 16 -0.49 1.31 -16.05
N GLN A 17 -0.90 1.02 -17.28
CA GLN A 17 -1.05 -0.36 -17.76
C GLN A 17 0.29 -1.11 -17.87
N GLN A 18 1.41 -0.39 -17.99
CA GLN A 18 2.76 -0.97 -18.09
C GLN A 18 3.53 -0.93 -16.77
N ALA A 19 2.97 -0.30 -15.73
CA ALA A 19 3.63 -0.14 -14.45
C ALA A 19 3.91 -1.49 -13.78
N VAL A 20 5.06 -1.58 -13.14
CA VAL A 20 5.48 -2.72 -12.32
C VAL A 20 5.38 -2.35 -10.85
N VAL A 21 5.16 -3.36 -10.02
CA VAL A 21 5.08 -3.15 -8.56
C VAL A 21 6.00 -4.11 -7.84
N ASP A 22 6.91 -3.57 -7.05
CA ASP A 22 7.76 -4.33 -6.13
C ASP A 22 7.09 -4.39 -4.75
N ILE A 23 6.74 -5.59 -4.26
CA ILE A 23 6.08 -5.83 -2.98
C ILE A 23 7.05 -6.51 -2.01
N GLN A 24 7.20 -5.93 -0.83
CA GLN A 24 8.13 -6.40 0.19
C GLN A 24 7.47 -7.40 1.13
N LEU A 25 7.79 -8.68 0.94
CA LEU A 25 7.47 -9.72 1.90
C LEU A 25 8.59 -9.81 2.94
N ALA A 26 8.36 -10.63 3.97
CA ALA A 26 9.31 -10.74 5.08
C ALA A 26 10.66 -11.36 4.68
N ASP A 27 10.63 -12.26 3.70
CA ASP A 27 11.74 -13.10 3.26
C ASP A 27 12.25 -12.75 1.87
N ARG A 28 11.48 -11.99 1.08
CA ARG A 28 11.76 -11.70 -0.33
C ARG A 28 11.04 -10.46 -0.81
N THR A 29 11.45 -9.95 -1.96
CA THR A 29 10.67 -8.95 -2.72
C THR A 29 10.08 -9.64 -3.96
N LEU A 30 8.81 -9.38 -4.24
CA LEU A 30 8.12 -9.81 -5.45
C LEU A 30 7.98 -8.62 -6.39
N ARG A 31 8.47 -8.71 -7.63
CA ARG A 31 8.10 -7.77 -8.69
C ARG A 31 6.94 -8.33 -9.47
N VAL A 32 5.82 -7.63 -9.46
CA VAL A 32 4.66 -7.92 -10.30
C VAL A 32 4.80 -7.13 -11.59
N THR A 33 4.78 -7.82 -12.72
CA THR A 33 4.78 -7.24 -14.07
C THR A 33 3.48 -7.61 -14.77
N PRO A 34 2.78 -6.65 -15.41
CA PRO A 34 1.64 -6.96 -16.27
C PRO A 34 2.03 -7.94 -17.40
N ASP A 35 1.16 -8.89 -17.69
CA ASP A 35 1.31 -9.87 -18.78
C ASP A 35 0.02 -9.90 -19.62
N PRO A 36 -0.02 -10.49 -20.83
CA PRO A 36 -1.26 -10.63 -21.58
C PRO A 36 -2.37 -11.29 -20.75
N ARG A 37 -3.60 -10.80 -20.92
CA ARG A 37 -4.79 -11.33 -20.24
C ARG A 37 -4.85 -12.86 -20.34
N GLY A 38 -5.12 -13.51 -19.21
CA GLY A 38 -5.20 -14.97 -19.10
C GLY A 38 -3.86 -15.65 -18.83
N THR A 39 -2.77 -14.91 -18.74
CA THR A 39 -1.44 -15.45 -18.40
C THR A 39 -1.10 -15.14 -16.95
N THR A 40 -0.87 -16.16 -16.13
CA THR A 40 -0.37 -15.98 -14.76
C THR A 40 0.87 -16.84 -14.53
N THR A 41 1.98 -16.22 -14.13
CA THR A 41 3.26 -16.90 -13.92
C THR A 41 3.91 -16.50 -12.60
N GLY A 42 4.28 -17.50 -11.79
CA GLY A 42 4.95 -17.29 -10.50
C GLY A 42 4.02 -17.48 -9.32
N SER A 43 4.19 -16.71 -8.24
CA SER A 43 3.51 -16.98 -6.96
C SER A 43 2.71 -15.78 -6.47
N PHE A 44 1.43 -16.04 -6.21
CA PHE A 44 0.56 -15.12 -5.48
C PHE A 44 0.81 -15.27 -3.96
N PRO A 45 1.09 -14.19 -3.21
CA PRO A 45 1.58 -14.29 -1.83
C PRO A 45 0.49 -14.39 -0.76
N GLU A 46 -0.80 -14.25 -1.10
CA GLU A 46 -1.91 -14.32 -0.15
C GLU A 46 -2.57 -15.71 -0.20
N PRO A 47 -2.41 -16.55 0.85
CA PRO A 47 -2.82 -17.96 0.79
C PRO A 47 -4.33 -18.20 0.72
N SER A 48 -5.13 -17.24 1.15
CA SER A 48 -6.60 -17.32 1.12
C SER A 48 -7.18 -16.81 -0.21
N GLY A 49 -6.34 -16.43 -1.18
CA GLY A 49 -6.76 -15.89 -2.47
C GLY A 49 -7.40 -14.50 -2.38
N ARG A 50 -7.28 -13.81 -1.24
CA ARG A 50 -7.88 -12.48 -1.07
C ARG A 50 -7.16 -11.46 -1.94
N THR A 51 -7.93 -10.57 -2.55
CA THR A 51 -7.39 -9.50 -3.40
C THR A 51 -6.39 -8.63 -2.63
N ILE A 52 -5.29 -8.31 -3.30
CA ILE A 52 -4.29 -7.35 -2.84
C ILE A 52 -4.47 -6.08 -3.67
N HIS A 53 -4.75 -4.96 -3.02
CA HIS A 53 -4.81 -3.66 -3.68
C HIS A 53 -3.54 -2.86 -3.45
N VAL A 54 -2.95 -2.32 -4.51
CA VAL A 54 -1.77 -1.44 -4.40
C VAL A 54 -2.23 0.00 -4.48
N VAL A 55 -1.94 0.78 -3.44
CA VAL A 55 -2.35 2.17 -3.29
C VAL A 55 -1.14 3.03 -2.94
N THR A 56 -1.09 4.26 -3.42
CA THR A 56 -0.03 5.24 -3.11
C THR A 56 -0.63 6.57 -2.68
N GLY A 57 0.09 7.29 -1.82
CA GLY A 57 -0.18 8.71 -1.54
C GLY A 57 0.73 9.66 -2.34
N PHE A 58 1.64 9.14 -3.15
CA PHE A 58 2.59 9.94 -3.93
C PHE A 58 1.92 10.60 -5.14
N ASN A 59 2.45 11.76 -5.52
CA ASN A 59 2.15 12.53 -6.73
C ASN A 59 0.63 12.64 -7.04
N PRO A 60 -0.18 13.18 -6.10
CA PRO A 60 -1.63 13.26 -6.26
C PRO A 60 -2.04 14.08 -7.50
N GLY A 61 -2.92 13.48 -8.30
CA GLY A 61 -3.38 13.96 -9.60
C GLY A 61 -2.31 13.85 -10.69
N GLY A 62 -1.37 12.91 -10.56
CA GLY A 62 -0.25 12.73 -11.49
C GLY A 62 0.81 13.85 -11.43
N ARG A 63 0.72 14.76 -10.46
CA ARG A 63 1.60 15.93 -10.37
C ARG A 63 2.82 15.60 -9.53
N THR A 64 4.01 15.87 -10.06
CA THR A 64 5.23 15.84 -9.26
C THR A 64 5.16 16.92 -8.18
N VAL A 65 5.20 16.50 -6.92
CA VAL A 65 5.23 17.39 -5.76
C VAL A 65 6.53 17.20 -4.97
N LEU A 66 6.75 18.01 -3.93
CA LEU A 66 7.92 17.91 -3.08
C LEU A 66 7.96 16.54 -2.38
N ALA A 67 9.17 16.00 -2.20
CA ALA A 67 9.37 14.70 -1.55
C ALA A 67 8.76 14.64 -0.13
N GLU A 68 8.82 15.74 0.62
CA GLU A 68 8.24 15.85 1.96
C GLU A 68 6.70 15.78 1.95
N ASP A 69 6.07 16.36 0.92
CA ASP A 69 4.61 16.29 0.74
C ASP A 69 4.17 14.87 0.40
N ASN A 70 4.93 14.20 -0.47
CA ASN A 70 4.73 12.79 -0.79
C ASN A 70 4.89 11.89 0.43
N ASP A 71 5.96 12.07 1.20
CA ASP A 71 6.20 11.29 2.43
C ASP A 71 5.10 11.54 3.48
N ARG A 72 4.62 12.79 3.62
CA ARG A 72 3.51 13.12 4.51
C ARG A 72 2.20 12.47 4.06
N ALA A 73 1.86 12.54 2.77
CA ALA A 73 0.66 11.89 2.22
C ALA A 73 0.73 10.36 2.42
N GLN A 74 1.89 9.75 2.16
CA GLN A 74 2.09 8.32 2.37
C GLN A 74 1.99 7.92 3.85
N ALA A 75 2.51 8.74 4.77
CA ALA A 75 2.37 8.49 6.20
C ALA A 75 0.89 8.52 6.65
N VAL A 76 0.10 9.46 6.12
CA VAL A 76 -1.36 9.53 6.39
C VAL A 76 -2.09 8.29 5.83
N LEU A 77 -1.71 7.81 4.65
CA LEU A 77 -2.24 6.57 4.07
C LEU A 77 -1.97 5.36 4.98
N LEU A 78 -0.74 5.23 5.47
CA LEU A 78 -0.35 4.14 6.36
C LEU A 78 -1.08 4.21 7.71
N ASP A 79 -1.28 5.41 8.27
CA ASP A 79 -2.07 5.58 9.50
C ASP A 79 -3.52 5.16 9.30
N GLU A 80 -4.13 5.54 8.17
CA GLU A 80 -5.50 5.13 7.86
C GLU A 80 -5.64 3.61 7.70
N ILE A 81 -4.73 2.96 6.96
CA ILE A 81 -4.70 1.49 6.82
C ILE A 81 -4.51 0.84 8.20
N GLY A 82 -3.63 1.42 9.03
CA GLY A 82 -3.37 0.98 10.40
C GLY A 82 -4.60 1.07 11.30
N SER A 83 -5.35 2.17 11.22
CA SER A 83 -6.58 2.41 12.01
C SER A 83 -7.68 1.39 11.72
N ARG A 84 -7.70 0.85 10.49
CA ARG A 84 -8.64 -0.20 10.03
C ARG A 84 -8.15 -1.61 10.36
N ALA A 85 -6.98 -1.75 10.98
CA ALA A 85 -6.31 -3.01 11.29
C ALA A 85 -6.13 -3.93 10.06
N LEU A 86 -5.99 -3.35 8.87
CA LEU A 86 -5.78 -4.09 7.65
C LEU A 86 -4.37 -4.67 7.60
N ALA A 87 -4.24 -5.83 6.96
CA ALA A 87 -2.95 -6.41 6.66
C ALA A 87 -2.37 -5.76 5.41
N TRP A 88 -1.06 -5.49 5.42
CA TRP A 88 -0.40 -4.82 4.30
C TRP A 88 1.10 -5.07 4.26
N TRP A 89 1.67 -4.91 3.06
CA TRP A 89 3.10 -4.93 2.80
C TRP A 89 3.57 -3.61 2.18
N PRO A 90 4.77 -3.12 2.52
CA PRO A 90 5.40 -2.03 1.77
C PRO A 90 5.50 -2.43 0.30
N ALA A 91 5.22 -1.47 -0.57
CA ALA A 91 5.35 -1.66 -2.01
C ALA A 91 6.01 -0.44 -2.64
N ALA A 92 6.43 -0.57 -3.89
CA ALA A 92 6.80 0.54 -4.74
C ALA A 92 6.27 0.31 -6.16
N GLY A 93 5.57 1.30 -6.70
CA GLY A 93 5.13 1.30 -8.09
C GLY A 93 6.12 2.08 -8.95
N GLY A 94 6.33 1.65 -10.19
CA GLY A 94 7.26 2.33 -11.08
C GLY A 94 7.22 1.85 -12.52
N ASP A 95 8.11 2.39 -13.34
CA ASP A 95 8.32 1.88 -14.68
C ASP A 95 9.16 0.59 -14.69
N THR A 96 9.13 -0.12 -15.82
CA THR A 96 9.82 -1.40 -16.03
C THR A 96 11.33 -1.31 -15.83
N HIS A 97 11.93 -0.15 -16.08
CA HIS A 97 13.37 0.10 -16.00
C HIS A 97 13.82 0.70 -14.64
N GLY A 98 12.88 1.02 -13.76
CA GLY A 98 13.14 1.58 -12.44
C GLY A 98 13.63 3.04 -12.48
N VAL A 99 13.34 3.79 -13.54
CA VAL A 99 13.71 5.21 -13.65
C VAL A 99 12.85 6.07 -12.72
N HIS A 100 11.57 5.73 -12.61
CA HIS A 100 10.62 6.29 -11.68
C HIS A 100 10.12 5.19 -10.73
N ILE A 101 10.36 5.37 -9.43
CA ILE A 101 9.91 4.48 -8.36
C ILE A 101 9.26 5.33 -7.28
N GLU A 102 7.99 5.05 -6.98
CA GLU A 102 7.20 5.72 -5.98
C GLU A 102 6.82 4.75 -4.87
N LYS A 103 6.88 5.20 -3.62
CA LYS A 103 6.47 4.39 -2.47
C LYS A 103 4.97 4.14 -2.55
N SER A 104 4.56 2.91 -2.26
CA SER A 104 3.17 2.49 -2.21
C SER A 104 2.95 1.46 -1.10
N VAL A 105 1.73 0.93 -1.02
CA VAL A 105 1.36 -0.10 -0.04
C VAL A 105 0.44 -1.12 -0.69
N ALA A 106 0.76 -2.40 -0.51
CA ALA A 106 -0.05 -3.53 -0.94
C ALA A 106 -0.96 -3.98 0.21
N VAL A 107 -2.23 -3.64 0.15
CA VAL A 107 -3.25 -3.87 1.19
C VAL A 107 -4.06 -5.12 0.87
N VAL A 108 -4.25 -5.99 1.86
CA VAL A 108 -4.95 -7.27 1.68
C VAL A 108 -6.41 -7.17 2.10
N GLY A 109 -7.30 -7.65 1.23
CA GLY A 109 -8.71 -7.92 1.57
C GLY A 109 -9.62 -6.69 1.56
N LEU A 110 -9.22 -5.60 0.91
CA LEU A 110 -10.15 -4.54 0.54
C LEU A 110 -11.07 -5.02 -0.58
N SER A 111 -12.26 -4.44 -0.69
CA SER A 111 -13.05 -4.51 -1.92
C SER A 111 -12.51 -3.51 -2.94
N ASP A 112 -12.77 -3.74 -4.22
CA ASP A 112 -12.41 -2.81 -5.30
C ASP A 112 -12.95 -1.41 -5.03
N ALA A 113 -14.22 -1.29 -4.63
CA ALA A 113 -14.83 0.00 -4.29
C ALA A 113 -14.13 0.70 -3.10
N ALA A 114 -13.74 -0.05 -2.06
CA ALA A 114 -13.04 0.52 -0.92
C ALA A 114 -11.60 0.95 -1.26
N ALA A 115 -10.95 0.25 -2.19
CA ALA A 115 -9.63 0.58 -2.69
C ALA A 115 -9.67 1.83 -3.59
N SER A 116 -10.61 1.91 -4.54
CA SER A 116 -10.82 3.10 -5.37
C SER A 116 -11.17 4.34 -4.54
N GLU A 117 -12.04 4.20 -3.53
CA GLU A 117 -12.36 5.29 -2.60
C GLU A 117 -11.15 5.71 -1.74
N LEU A 118 -10.28 4.77 -1.38
CA LEU A 118 -9.02 5.10 -0.72
C LEU A 118 -8.12 5.88 -1.68
N GLY A 119 -7.88 5.39 -2.90
CA GLY A 119 -7.08 6.07 -3.92
C GLY A 119 -7.58 7.49 -4.18
N ARG A 120 -8.88 7.68 -4.41
CA ARG A 120 -9.51 8.98 -4.64
C ARG A 120 -9.22 9.99 -3.52
N ARG A 121 -9.28 9.57 -2.26
CA ARG A 121 -9.00 10.44 -1.10
C ARG A 121 -7.53 10.86 -1.02
N PHE A 122 -6.63 10.04 -1.57
CA PHE A 122 -5.21 10.36 -1.74
C PHE A 122 -4.89 10.97 -3.12
N GLY A 123 -5.91 11.41 -3.86
CA GLY A 123 -5.76 12.07 -5.15
C GLY A 123 -5.22 11.15 -6.24
N GLN A 124 -5.40 9.84 -6.13
CA GLN A 124 -4.98 8.90 -7.16
C GLN A 124 -6.05 8.78 -8.25
N ASP A 125 -5.60 8.64 -9.49
CA ASP A 125 -6.48 8.38 -10.64
C ASP A 125 -6.81 6.88 -10.76
N ALA A 126 -5.91 6.02 -10.27
CA ALA A 126 -6.04 4.59 -10.35
C ALA A 126 -5.37 3.84 -9.18
N VAL A 127 -5.82 2.61 -8.95
CA VAL A 127 -5.19 1.64 -8.05
C VAL A 127 -5.06 0.30 -8.75
N PHE A 128 -4.12 -0.54 -8.31
CA PHE A 128 -4.05 -1.91 -8.80
C PHE A 128 -4.83 -2.87 -7.91
N ALA A 129 -5.46 -3.88 -8.50
CA ALA A 129 -6.06 -5.01 -7.82
C ALA A 129 -5.45 -6.32 -8.34
N TRP A 130 -4.81 -7.06 -7.45
CA TRP A 130 -4.13 -8.31 -7.74
C TRP A 130 -4.84 -9.49 -7.10
N THR A 131 -5.09 -10.50 -7.92
CA THR A 131 -5.71 -11.77 -7.54
C THR A 131 -4.87 -12.92 -8.10
N PRO A 132 -5.10 -14.18 -7.67
CA PRO A 132 -4.44 -15.33 -8.28
C PRO A 132 -4.55 -15.36 -9.82
N ASP A 133 -5.68 -14.90 -10.36
CA ASP A 133 -6.01 -15.06 -11.78
C ASP A 133 -5.82 -13.79 -12.62
N SER A 134 -5.66 -12.62 -11.99
CA SER A 134 -5.62 -11.35 -12.72
C SER A 134 -4.88 -10.22 -12.01
N TRP A 135 -4.31 -9.34 -12.83
CA TRP A 135 -3.82 -8.03 -12.45
C TRP A 135 -4.68 -6.97 -13.11
N ARG A 136 -5.32 -6.14 -12.30
CA ARG A 136 -6.30 -5.16 -12.77
C ARG A 136 -5.86 -3.76 -12.40
N LEU A 137 -5.99 -2.84 -13.34
CA LEU A 137 -5.94 -1.41 -13.10
C LEU A 137 -7.38 -0.92 -12.94
N LEU A 138 -7.69 -0.29 -11.81
CA LEU A 138 -9.03 0.22 -11.47
C LEU A 138 -8.99 1.74 -11.42
N SER A 139 -9.90 2.41 -12.11
CA SER A 139 -10.09 3.85 -11.95
C SER A 139 -10.58 4.19 -10.54
N CYS A 140 -10.13 5.33 -10.01
CA CYS A 140 -10.61 5.90 -8.75
C CYS A 140 -11.70 6.96 -8.96
N THR A 141 -11.86 7.47 -10.18
CA THR A 141 -12.77 8.58 -10.52
C THR A 141 -13.89 8.17 -11.47
N GLY A 142 -13.81 6.99 -12.07
CA GLY A 142 -14.83 6.43 -12.95
C GLY A 142 -14.94 4.91 -12.83
N ASP A 143 -15.67 4.29 -13.77
CA ASP A 143 -15.94 2.85 -13.79
C ASP A 143 -14.95 2.04 -14.65
N ASP A 144 -13.96 2.73 -15.25
CA ASP A 144 -12.99 2.11 -16.13
C ASP A 144 -12.09 1.12 -15.38
N SER A 145 -11.87 -0.03 -16.01
CA SER A 145 -10.88 -0.99 -15.55
C SER A 145 -10.22 -1.71 -16.71
N VAL A 146 -8.94 -2.04 -16.54
CA VAL A 146 -8.19 -2.88 -17.47
C VAL A 146 -7.79 -4.15 -16.74
N VAL A 147 -8.02 -5.30 -17.37
CA VAL A 147 -7.62 -6.60 -16.83
C VAL A 147 -6.52 -7.18 -17.70
N SER A 148 -5.42 -7.51 -17.03
CA SER A 148 -4.22 -8.13 -17.58
C SER A 148 -3.92 -9.43 -16.82
N GLY A 149 -3.04 -10.24 -17.41
CA GLY A 149 -2.33 -11.28 -16.71
C GLY A 149 -1.23 -10.69 -15.84
N TRP A 150 -0.48 -11.55 -15.16
CA TRP A 150 0.69 -11.11 -14.39
C TRP A 150 1.79 -12.15 -14.34
N ARG A 151 3.00 -11.63 -14.18
CA ARG A 151 4.20 -12.41 -13.86
C ARG A 151 4.80 -11.88 -12.58
N THR A 152 5.24 -12.76 -11.69
CA THR A 152 6.11 -12.39 -10.58
C THR A 152 7.53 -12.89 -10.79
N THR A 153 8.51 -12.03 -10.58
CA THR A 153 9.89 -12.44 -10.33
C THR A 153 10.23 -12.18 -8.87
N THR A 154 11.17 -12.96 -8.32
CA THR A 154 11.55 -12.89 -6.91
C THR A 154 13.04 -12.67 -6.79
N TRP A 155 13.44 -11.78 -5.89
CA TRP A 155 14.83 -11.68 -5.45
C TRP A 155 14.91 -11.70 -3.92
N GLY A 156 16.12 -11.97 -3.41
CA GLY A 156 16.40 -12.04 -1.98
C GLY A 156 15.98 -10.77 -1.22
N PRO A 157 16.02 -10.79 0.12
CA PRO A 157 15.50 -9.69 0.92
C PRO A 157 16.28 -8.40 0.66
N HIS A 158 15.67 -7.49 -0.09
CA HIS A 158 16.15 -6.12 -0.26
C HIS A 158 15.13 -5.20 0.39
N ARG A 159 15.54 -4.27 1.26
CA ARG A 159 14.62 -3.25 1.81
C ARG A 159 14.40 -2.16 0.77
N LEU A 160 13.16 -1.68 0.63
CA LEU A 160 12.89 -0.45 -0.09
C LEU A 160 13.50 0.71 0.71
N PRO A 161 14.04 1.75 0.05
CA PRO A 161 14.57 2.92 0.73
C PRO A 161 13.53 3.55 1.67
N GLY A 162 13.86 3.65 2.96
CA GLY A 162 13.02 4.37 3.95
C GLY A 162 11.72 3.67 4.38
N GLY A 163 11.59 2.34 4.23
CA GLY A 163 10.35 1.61 4.50
C GLY A 163 9.94 1.47 5.98
N CYS A 164 8.66 1.75 6.28
CA CYS A 164 8.00 1.34 7.52
C CYS A 164 7.75 -0.18 7.56
N SER A 165 7.70 -0.77 8.75
CA SER A 165 7.56 -2.23 8.91
C SER A 165 6.13 -2.72 8.57
N ALA A 166 6.03 -3.81 7.80
CA ALA A 166 4.78 -4.44 7.39
C ALA A 166 3.91 -4.90 8.57
N ARG A 167 2.57 -4.81 8.44
CA ARG A 167 1.62 -5.52 9.30
C ARG A 167 1.14 -6.79 8.59
N ARG A 168 1.65 -7.94 9.04
CA ARG A 168 1.38 -9.24 8.39
C ARG A 168 -0.11 -9.60 8.37
N PRO A 169 -0.60 -10.23 7.28
CA PRO A 169 -1.83 -10.99 7.35
C PRO A 169 -1.69 -12.05 8.43
N ARG A 170 -2.66 -12.10 9.36
CA ARG A 170 -2.80 -13.27 10.22
C ARG A 170 -3.17 -14.45 9.32
N PRO A 171 -2.49 -15.61 9.44
CA PRO A 171 -2.97 -16.82 8.79
C PRO A 171 -4.41 -17.07 9.25
N ALA A 172 -5.29 -17.45 8.32
CA ALA A 172 -6.63 -17.88 8.68
C ALA A 172 -6.53 -19.06 9.67
N PRO A 173 -7.38 -19.12 10.70
CA PRO A 173 -7.45 -20.32 11.52
C PRO A 173 -7.79 -21.50 10.60
N SER A 174 -6.99 -22.56 10.66
CA SER A 174 -7.27 -23.80 9.97
C SER A 174 -8.65 -24.29 10.41
N ALA A 175 -9.54 -24.51 9.43
CA ALA A 175 -10.85 -25.10 9.67
C ALA A 175 -10.69 -26.55 10.17
N GLY A 176 -10.55 -26.72 11.48
CA GLY A 176 -10.86 -27.96 12.17
C GLY A 176 -12.38 -28.10 12.19
N GLY A 177 -12.89 -29.19 11.63
CA GLY A 177 -14.30 -29.38 11.36
C GLY A 177 -15.19 -29.74 12.56
N GLN A 178 -16.49 -29.70 12.25
CA GLN A 178 -17.65 -30.33 12.89
C GLN A 178 -18.20 -29.73 14.18
N GLY A 179 -19.46 -29.30 14.08
CA GLY A 179 -20.33 -28.92 15.19
C GLY A 179 -21.55 -28.15 14.68
N ASP A 180 -22.57 -28.90 14.24
CA ASP A 180 -23.88 -28.43 13.81
C ASP A 180 -24.55 -27.50 14.84
N GLY A 181 -25.30 -26.49 14.38
CA GLY A 181 -26.11 -25.68 15.28
C GLY A 181 -26.63 -24.37 14.69
N GLU A 182 -27.70 -24.48 13.91
CA GLU A 182 -28.91 -23.65 14.04
C GLU A 182 -28.83 -22.12 13.75
N LEU A 183 -29.62 -21.75 12.75
CA LEU A 183 -29.91 -20.39 12.30
C LEU A 183 -30.60 -19.58 13.40
N HIS A 184 -30.10 -18.37 13.69
CA HIS A 184 -30.93 -17.31 14.23
C HIS A 184 -30.56 -15.94 13.64
N VAL A 185 -31.47 -15.43 12.82
CA VAL A 185 -31.52 -14.07 12.29
C VAL A 185 -32.19 -13.19 13.35
N THR A 186 -31.50 -12.24 13.98
CA THR A 186 -32.10 -10.98 14.45
C THR A 186 -31.05 -9.92 14.80
N ALA A 187 -31.41 -8.66 14.53
CA ALA A 187 -31.07 -7.43 15.26
C ALA A 187 -29.93 -6.54 14.72
N LEU A 188 -30.35 -5.58 13.90
CA LEU A 188 -29.89 -4.19 13.91
C LEU A 188 -29.63 -3.70 15.35
N ARG A 189 -28.41 -3.22 15.63
CA ARG A 189 -28.15 -2.32 16.76
C ARG A 189 -27.33 -1.13 16.30
N ARG A 190 -27.97 0.04 16.39
CA ARG A 190 -27.36 1.37 16.44
C ARG A 190 -26.29 1.39 17.54
N PHE A 191 -25.10 1.88 17.25
CA PHE A 191 -24.17 2.36 18.28
C PHE A 191 -24.04 3.87 18.18
N SER A 192 -24.57 4.53 19.22
CA SER A 192 -24.36 5.94 19.53
C SER A 192 -22.91 6.19 19.93
N ALA A 193 -22.50 7.43 19.67
CA ALA A 193 -21.19 8.01 19.94
C ALA A 193 -20.68 7.78 21.37
N VAL A 194 -19.42 7.35 21.47
CA VAL A 194 -18.60 7.49 22.68
C VAL A 194 -17.61 8.62 22.44
N ARG A 195 -17.73 9.65 23.28
CA ARG A 195 -16.76 10.76 23.41
C ARG A 195 -15.50 10.26 24.13
N GLY A 196 -14.35 10.77 23.71
CA GLY A 196 -13.23 11.07 24.60
C GLY A 196 -12.31 9.91 24.99
N GLY A 197 -11.44 9.50 24.07
CA GLY A 197 -10.23 8.74 24.38
C GLY A 197 -9.13 9.14 23.41
N ARG A 198 -8.08 9.82 23.90
CA ARG A 198 -6.90 10.18 23.10
C ARG A 198 -6.22 8.89 22.63
N PRO A 199 -6.01 8.65 21.32
CA PRO A 199 -5.18 7.53 20.88
C PRO A 199 -3.73 7.82 21.24
N GLN A 200 -3.12 6.90 21.99
CA GLN A 200 -1.72 6.91 22.35
C GLN A 200 -0.91 6.63 21.07
N TRP A 201 -0.24 7.68 20.59
CA TRP A 201 0.69 7.65 19.47
C TRP A 201 1.70 6.51 19.62
N CYS A 202 1.75 5.60 18.64
CA CYS A 202 2.88 4.72 18.44
C CYS A 202 4.09 5.59 18.08
N ARG A 203 4.92 5.93 19.08
CA ARG A 203 6.27 6.43 18.86
C ARG A 203 7.07 5.34 18.14
N CYS A 204 7.39 5.55 16.87
CA CYS A 204 8.54 4.91 16.27
C CYS A 204 9.79 5.45 16.95
N CYS A 205 10.44 4.60 17.74
CA CYS A 205 11.74 4.88 18.34
C CYS A 205 12.80 5.02 17.23
N CYS A 206 13.29 6.24 17.00
CA CYS A 206 14.67 6.45 16.55
C CYS A 206 15.61 6.02 17.69
N GLY A 207 15.87 4.72 17.81
CA GLY A 207 16.71 4.13 18.84
C GLY A 207 18.15 3.92 18.36
N GLY A 208 18.90 5.00 18.15
CA GLY A 208 20.37 4.92 18.09
C GLY A 208 20.91 4.67 19.50
N ARG A 209 21.19 3.41 19.84
CA ARG A 209 21.80 3.01 21.10
C ARG A 209 23.30 3.30 21.03
N TRP A 210 23.74 4.45 21.54
CA TRP A 210 25.14 4.63 21.95
C TRP A 210 25.33 3.99 23.32
N THR A 211 26.10 2.90 23.36
CA THR A 211 26.52 2.26 24.61
C THR A 211 27.59 3.11 25.26
N GLY A 212 27.27 3.74 26.41
CA GLY A 212 28.25 4.42 27.24
C GLY A 212 29.21 3.44 27.91
N ARG A 213 30.51 3.73 27.84
CA ARG A 213 31.49 3.45 28.91
C ARG A 213 32.37 4.68 29.08
N GLY A 214 32.21 5.33 30.23
CA GLY A 214 33.28 5.84 31.08
C GLY A 214 34.11 7.03 30.61
N GLY A 215 33.91 8.16 31.30
CA GLY A 215 35.04 8.96 31.81
C GLY A 215 35.12 10.40 31.31
N GLY A 216 34.88 11.35 32.21
CA GLY A 216 35.69 12.57 32.27
C GLY A 216 35.09 13.88 31.74
N ILE A 217 34.59 14.69 32.68
CA ILE A 217 34.77 16.16 32.86
C ILE A 217 34.74 17.15 31.67
N GLU A 218 33.90 18.17 31.87
CA GLU A 218 33.92 19.57 31.36
C GLU A 218 33.63 19.87 29.89
N GLY A 219 32.78 20.89 29.67
CA GLY A 219 32.77 21.69 28.43
C GLY A 219 31.40 22.10 27.93
N ARG A 220 31.07 23.39 28.06
CA ARG A 220 29.92 24.07 27.46
C ARG A 220 29.96 23.98 25.92
N GLY A 221 28.79 23.97 25.26
CA GLY A 221 28.72 24.25 23.82
C GLY A 221 27.39 23.89 23.19
N SER A 222 26.56 24.90 22.96
CA SER A 222 25.30 24.88 22.22
C SER A 222 25.49 24.40 20.78
N GLN A 223 24.59 23.55 20.26
CA GLN A 223 24.41 23.34 18.82
C GLN A 223 22.92 23.25 18.46
N GLY A 224 22.47 24.16 17.60
CA GLY A 224 21.36 23.94 16.69
C GLY A 224 21.95 23.77 15.29
N CYS A 225 21.49 22.78 14.54
CA CYS A 225 21.93 22.49 13.18
C CYS A 225 20.78 22.64 12.20
N TRP A 226 21.12 23.33 11.10
CA TRP A 226 20.43 23.43 9.82
C TRP A 226 20.42 22.10 9.08
#